data_AF-A0A538CIP1-F1
#
_entry.id   AF-A0A538CIP1-F1
#
_cell.length_a   1.000
_cell.length_b   1.000
_cell.length_c   1.000
_cell.angle_alpha   90.00
_cell.angle_beta   90.00
_cell.angle_gamma   90.00
#
_symmetry.space_group_name_H-M   'P 1'
#
loop_
_entity.id
_entity.type
_entity.pdbx_description
1 polymer ?
#
loop_
_entity_poly.entity_id
_entity_poly.type
_entity_poly.pdbx_seq_one_letter_code
_entity_poly.pdbx_strand_id
1 'polypeptide(L)'
;SAYEAKPSWQTDFGCARRTVADVSADANPSTGASVYDTTRYQGQSGWFQVGGTSLSAPLIGAVFALGTAGDTYGSYPYAHASSLFDITSGSNGNCSPSYLCTAGSGYDGPTGLGTPNGTGGF
;
A
#
# COMPACT_ATOMS: atom_id res chain seq x y z
N SER A 1 14.84 -2.62 2.77
CA SER A 1 15.65 -1.50 3.30
C SER A 1 17.09 -1.96 3.45
N ALA A 2 18.07 -1.12 3.17
CA ALA A 2 19.48 -1.42 3.45
C ALA A 2 19.87 -1.18 4.92
N TYR A 3 19.05 -0.45 5.68
CA TYR A 3 19.41 0.09 7.00
C TYR A 3 18.48 -0.38 8.12
N GLU A 4 17.18 -0.47 7.84
CA GLU A 4 16.19 -0.82 8.85
C GLU A 4 16.16 -2.33 9.08
N ALA A 5 16.22 -2.73 10.35
CA ALA A 5 16.03 -4.12 10.73
C ALA A 5 14.60 -4.56 10.39
N LYS A 6 14.42 -5.84 10.08
CA LYS A 6 13.09 -6.41 9.88
C LYS A 6 12.36 -6.43 11.24
N PRO A 7 11.19 -5.79 11.36
CA PRO A 7 10.43 -5.83 12.60
C PRO A 7 9.87 -7.24 12.82
N SER A 8 9.66 -7.62 14.08
CA SER A 8 9.24 -8.99 14.45
C SER A 8 7.89 -9.42 13.88
N TRP A 9 7.02 -8.47 13.55
CA TRP A 9 5.71 -8.71 12.95
C TRP A 9 5.74 -8.86 11.42
N GLN A 10 6.85 -8.51 10.76
CA GLN A 10 7.02 -8.72 9.33
C GLN A 10 7.81 -10.01 9.11
N THR A 11 7.13 -11.07 8.66
CA THR A 11 7.71 -12.42 8.58
C THR A 11 7.90 -12.94 7.17
N ASP A 12 7.81 -12.09 6.14
CA ASP A 12 8.09 -12.49 4.75
C ASP A 12 9.52 -13.01 4.60
N PHE A 13 9.70 -14.02 3.75
CA PHE A 13 10.97 -14.70 3.56
C PHE A 13 11.79 -14.06 2.43
N GLY A 14 13.12 -14.19 2.47
CA GLY A 14 14.00 -13.81 1.36
C GLY A 14 14.65 -12.43 1.47
N CYS A 15 14.16 -11.56 2.35
CA CYS A 15 14.86 -10.32 2.74
C CYS A 15 15.04 -10.26 4.25
N ALA A 16 16.26 -10.06 4.75
CA ALA A 16 16.55 -10.01 6.18
C ALA A 16 16.23 -8.66 6.85
N ARG A 17 15.90 -7.64 6.05
CA ARG A 17 15.65 -6.26 6.49
C ARG A 17 14.24 -5.82 6.12
N ARG A 18 13.76 -4.69 6.64
CA ARG A 18 12.40 -4.17 6.41
C ARG A 18 12.08 -4.10 4.92
N THR A 19 11.08 -4.85 4.46
CA THR A 19 10.53 -4.80 3.09
C THR A 19 9.39 -3.80 3.04
N VAL A 20 9.26 -3.08 1.93
CA VAL A 20 8.20 -2.08 1.64
C VAL A 20 7.43 -2.54 0.40
N ALA A 21 6.15 -2.16 0.22
CA ALA A 21 5.27 -1.45 1.16
C ALA A 21 4.54 -2.40 2.13
N ASP A 22 3.82 -1.89 3.13
CA ASP A 22 3.07 -2.73 4.09
C ASP A 22 1.68 -3.11 3.58
N VAL A 23 0.98 -2.14 2.97
CA VAL A 23 -0.34 -2.26 2.35
C VAL A 23 -0.40 -1.34 1.13
N SER A 24 -1.41 -1.52 0.29
CA SER A 24 -1.60 -0.75 -0.94
C SER A 24 -3.05 -0.29 -1.11
N ALA A 25 -3.27 0.67 -2.00
CA ALA A 25 -4.58 1.09 -2.48
C ALA A 25 -4.41 1.59 -3.93
N ASP A 26 -5.47 2.08 -4.56
CA ASP A 26 -5.36 2.55 -5.95
C ASP A 26 -4.29 3.65 -6.08
N ALA A 27 -3.47 3.49 -7.11
CA ALA A 27 -2.34 4.34 -7.45
C ALA A 27 -2.24 4.53 -8.98
N ASN A 28 -3.10 3.94 -9.80
CA ASN A 28 -3.00 4.08 -11.25
C ASN A 28 -3.71 5.37 -11.69
N PRO A 29 -3.02 6.35 -12.31
CA PRO A 29 -3.67 7.59 -12.77
C PRO A 29 -4.83 7.37 -13.75
N SER A 30 -4.86 6.24 -14.47
CA SER A 30 -5.96 5.90 -15.38
C SER A 30 -7.23 5.39 -14.68
N THR A 31 -7.12 4.94 -13.42
CA THR A 31 -8.27 4.52 -12.59
C THR A 31 -8.47 5.41 -11.36
N GLY A 32 -7.61 6.42 -11.21
CA GLY A 32 -7.49 7.20 -10.00
C GLY A 32 -8.67 8.13 -9.70
N ALA A 33 -8.57 8.84 -8.58
CA ALA A 33 -9.64 9.65 -8.02
C ALA A 33 -9.80 11.00 -8.74
N SER A 34 -11.03 11.51 -8.76
CA SER A 34 -11.31 12.90 -9.16
C SER A 34 -11.03 13.85 -8.00
N VAL A 35 -10.07 14.76 -8.19
CA VAL A 35 -9.69 15.79 -7.22
C VAL A 35 -9.87 17.16 -7.84
N TYR A 36 -10.53 18.06 -7.10
CA TYR A 36 -10.68 19.44 -7.51
C TYR A 36 -9.51 20.28 -7.00
N ASP A 37 -8.81 20.97 -7.91
CA ASP A 37 -7.75 21.91 -7.58
C ASP A 37 -8.07 23.31 -8.13
N THR A 38 -8.16 24.29 -7.23
CA THR A 38 -8.33 25.70 -7.59
C THR A 38 -7.03 26.35 -8.02
N THR A 39 -5.89 25.74 -7.70
CA THR A 39 -4.56 26.21 -8.10
C THR A 39 -4.32 25.82 -9.55
N ARG A 40 -3.83 26.77 -10.35
CA ARG A 40 -3.52 26.47 -11.76
C ARG A 40 -2.27 25.61 -11.85
N TYR A 41 -2.41 24.45 -12.48
CA TYR A 41 -1.31 23.56 -12.84
C TYR A 41 -1.24 23.45 -14.37
N GLN A 42 -0.09 23.78 -14.96
CA GLN A 42 0.11 23.82 -16.42
C GLN A 42 -1.01 24.58 -17.18
N GLY A 43 -1.50 25.67 -16.60
CA GLY A 43 -2.55 26.50 -17.20
C GLY A 43 -3.98 26.01 -16.99
N GLN A 44 -4.20 24.89 -16.29
CA GLN A 44 -5.52 24.31 -16.02
C GLN A 44 -5.85 24.38 -14.52
N SER A 45 -7.12 24.55 -14.18
CA SER A 45 -7.67 24.43 -12.82
C SER A 45 -9.05 23.78 -12.92
N GLY A 46 -9.50 23.09 -11.87
CA GLY A 46 -10.77 22.37 -11.86
C GLY A 46 -10.61 20.92 -11.44
N TRP A 47 -11.40 20.02 -12.04
CA TRP A 47 -11.35 18.59 -11.75
C TRP A 47 -10.22 17.90 -12.52
N PHE A 48 -9.42 17.12 -11.80
CA PHE A 48 -8.36 16.28 -12.35
C PHE A 48 -8.57 14.84 -11.93
N GLN A 49 -8.26 13.89 -12.81
CA GLN A 49 -8.06 12.50 -12.40
C GLN A 49 -6.60 12.34 -11.96
N VAL A 50 -6.39 11.92 -10.71
CA VAL A 50 -5.05 11.78 -10.12
C VAL A 50 -4.85 10.36 -9.59
N GLY A 51 -3.61 9.89 -9.63
CA GLY A 51 -3.22 8.61 -9.04
C GLY A 51 -1.89 8.75 -8.27
N GLY A 52 -1.07 7.72 -8.38
CA GLY A 52 0.18 7.56 -7.63
C GLY A 52 -0.05 7.07 -6.21
N THR A 53 1.01 6.59 -5.56
CA THR A 53 0.98 6.22 -4.14
C THR A 53 0.64 7.41 -3.23
N SER A 54 0.80 8.64 -3.73
CA SER A 54 0.30 9.86 -3.09
C SER A 54 -1.22 9.89 -2.94
N LEU A 55 -1.98 9.25 -3.84
CA LEU A 55 -3.41 9.02 -3.65
C LEU A 55 -3.65 7.86 -2.66
N SER A 56 -2.87 6.79 -2.76
CA SER A 56 -3.04 5.62 -1.87
C SER A 56 -2.84 5.96 -0.40
N ALA A 57 -1.86 6.81 -0.07
CA ALA A 57 -1.52 7.18 1.30
C ALA A 57 -2.71 7.78 2.10
N PRO A 58 -3.42 8.83 1.63
CA PRO A 58 -4.59 9.36 2.33
C PRO A 58 -5.78 8.38 2.34
N LEU A 59 -5.93 7.51 1.33
CA LEU A 59 -6.95 6.46 1.37
C LEU A 59 -6.69 5.49 2.52
N ILE A 60 -5.46 4.99 2.67
CA ILE A 60 -5.07 4.12 3.78
C ILE A 60 -5.21 4.85 5.13
N GLY A 61 -4.76 6.11 5.21
CA GLY A 61 -4.91 6.92 6.41
C GLY A 61 -6.37 7.08 6.85
N ALA A 62 -7.30 7.27 5.90
CA ALA A 62 -8.72 7.34 6.20
C ALA A 62 -9.29 5.99 6.70
N VAL A 63 -8.83 4.86 6.15
CA VAL A 63 -9.25 3.53 6.62
C VAL A 63 -8.76 3.27 8.05
N PHE A 64 -7.51 3.64 8.38
CA PHE A 64 -7.02 3.63 9.77
C PHE A 64 -7.87 4.51 10.69
N ALA A 65 -8.25 5.71 10.25
CA ALA A 65 -9.08 6.61 11.04
C ALA A 65 -10.50 6.08 11.28
N LEU A 66 -11.04 5.27 10.36
CA LEU A 66 -12.34 4.60 10.50
C LEU A 66 -12.27 3.30 11.29
N GLY A 67 -11.09 2.68 11.32
CA GLY A 67 -10.80 1.46 12.04
C GLY A 67 -10.71 1.65 13.56
N THR A 68 -10.34 0.56 14.23
CA THR A 68 -10.18 0.55 15.69
C THR A 68 -8.76 0.18 16.10
N ALA A 69 -7.80 0.14 15.16
CA ALA A 69 -6.42 -0.09 15.55
C ALA A 69 -6.01 1.02 16.52
N GLY A 70 -5.78 0.63 17.78
CA GLY A 70 -5.16 1.49 18.77
C GLY A 70 -3.72 1.81 18.35
N ASP A 71 -2.80 1.94 19.31
CA ASP A 71 -1.43 2.42 19.04
C ASP A 71 -0.52 1.47 18.19
N THR A 72 -1.07 0.44 17.54
CA THR A 72 -0.33 -0.60 16.80
C THR A 72 -0.47 -0.54 15.28
N TYR A 73 -0.64 0.66 14.71
CA TYR A 73 -0.89 0.88 13.27
C TYR A 73 0.04 0.11 12.30
N GLY A 74 1.33 -0.03 12.62
CA GLY A 74 2.29 -0.72 11.74
C GLY A 74 2.16 -2.25 11.74
N SER A 75 1.88 -2.87 12.89
CA SER A 75 1.78 -4.33 13.02
C SER A 75 0.37 -4.87 12.83
N TYR A 76 -0.65 -4.02 13.00
CA TYR A 76 -2.04 -4.43 12.99
C TYR A 76 -2.47 -5.12 11.67
N PRO A 77 -2.14 -4.60 10.47
CA PRO A 77 -2.51 -5.28 9.21
C PRO A 77 -1.89 -6.68 9.09
N TYR A 78 -0.66 -6.88 9.57
CA TYR A 78 0.04 -8.17 9.52
C TYR A 78 -0.64 -9.26 10.36
N ALA A 79 -1.33 -8.87 11.43
CA ALA A 79 -2.12 -9.79 12.25
C ALA A 79 -3.53 -10.06 11.71
N HIS A 80 -3.98 -9.28 10.71
CA HIS A 80 -5.36 -9.29 10.20
C HIS A 80 -5.41 -9.42 8.67
N ALA A 81 -4.47 -10.17 8.08
CA ALA A 81 -4.36 -10.32 6.62
C ALA A 81 -5.65 -10.80 5.93
N SER A 82 -6.52 -11.55 6.62
CA SER A 82 -7.83 -11.97 6.10
C SER A 82 -8.83 -10.82 5.88
N SER A 83 -8.56 -9.66 6.47
CA SER A 83 -9.32 -8.41 6.28
C SER A 83 -8.75 -7.54 5.15
N LEU A 84 -7.80 -8.07 4.38
CA LEU A 84 -7.24 -7.43 3.19
C LEU A 84 -7.58 -8.24 1.94
N PHE A 85 -7.55 -7.57 0.80
CA PHE A 85 -7.66 -8.18 -0.51
C PHE A 85 -6.25 -8.37 -1.09
N ASP A 86 -5.82 -9.63 -1.19
CA ASP A 86 -4.51 -10.05 -1.68
C ASP A 86 -4.39 -9.82 -3.19
N ILE A 87 -3.41 -9.01 -3.61
CA ILE A 87 -3.15 -8.72 -5.02
C ILE A 87 -2.11 -9.71 -5.52
N THR A 88 -2.53 -10.67 -6.34
CA THR A 88 -1.69 -11.82 -6.70
C THR A 88 -1.02 -11.72 -8.08
N SER A 89 -1.14 -10.59 -8.76
CA SER A 89 -0.62 -10.42 -10.13
C SER A 89 -0.15 -9.01 -10.43
N GLY A 90 0.88 -8.90 -11.26
CA GLY A 90 1.52 -7.63 -11.64
C GLY A 90 2.98 -7.56 -11.20
N SER A 91 3.67 -6.51 -11.63
CA SER A 91 5.08 -6.27 -11.29
C SER A 91 5.40 -4.78 -11.36
N ASN A 92 6.29 -4.31 -10.49
CA ASN A 92 6.82 -2.94 -10.51
C ASN A 92 8.32 -2.90 -10.89
N GLY A 93 8.86 -3.99 -11.45
CA GLY A 93 10.26 -4.11 -11.85
C GLY A 93 10.81 -5.52 -11.72
N ASN A 94 12.13 -5.67 -11.81
CA ASN A 94 12.81 -6.96 -11.70
C ASN A 94 13.73 -6.98 -10.48
N CYS A 95 13.52 -7.93 -9.58
CA CYS A 95 14.25 -8.02 -8.31
C CYS A 95 14.64 -9.47 -7.99
N SER A 96 15.67 -9.62 -7.17
CA SER A 96 16.07 -10.90 -6.58
C SER A 96 16.16 -10.71 -5.06
N PRO A 97 15.32 -11.40 -4.28
CA PRO A 97 14.27 -12.35 -4.70
C PRO A 97 13.08 -11.70 -5.44
N SER A 98 12.37 -12.49 -6.25
CA SER A 98 11.34 -12.00 -7.20
C SER A 98 10.12 -11.38 -6.53
N TYR A 99 9.68 -11.91 -5.38
CA TYR A 99 8.50 -11.41 -4.65
C TYR A 99 8.62 -9.93 -4.27
N LEU A 100 9.84 -9.38 -4.20
CA LEU A 100 10.05 -7.96 -3.92
C LEU A 100 9.53 -7.05 -5.03
N CYS A 101 9.38 -7.55 -6.26
CA CYS A 101 8.94 -6.75 -7.40
C CYS A 101 7.92 -7.44 -8.31
N THR A 102 7.46 -8.63 -7.93
CA THR A 102 6.40 -9.37 -8.62
C THR A 102 5.36 -9.77 -7.59
N ALA A 103 4.10 -9.45 -7.87
CA ALA A 103 3.00 -9.77 -6.98
C ALA A 103 2.72 -11.28 -6.95
N GLY A 104 2.25 -11.78 -5.82
CA GLY A 104 2.03 -13.20 -5.57
C GLY A 104 1.06 -13.42 -4.42
N SER A 105 0.87 -14.66 -3.99
CA SER A 105 0.00 -14.91 -2.84
C SER A 105 0.67 -14.49 -1.54
N GLY A 106 -0.06 -13.75 -0.70
CA GLY A 106 0.41 -13.25 0.58
C GLY A 106 1.22 -11.97 0.45
N TYR A 107 2.20 -11.75 1.34
CA TYR A 107 3.01 -10.54 1.27
C TYR A 107 3.89 -10.51 0.01
N ASP A 108 3.81 -9.42 -0.74
CA ASP A 108 4.76 -9.09 -1.82
C ASP A 108 5.24 -7.63 -1.75
N GLY A 109 6.35 -7.34 -2.43
CA GLY A 109 6.91 -5.99 -2.42
C GLY A 109 6.05 -4.95 -3.16
N PRO A 110 5.45 -5.27 -4.33
CA PRO A 110 4.58 -4.31 -5.03
C PRO A 110 3.37 -3.83 -4.23
N THR A 111 2.72 -4.71 -3.44
CA THR A 111 1.42 -4.43 -2.83
C THR A 111 1.35 -4.67 -1.32
N GLY A 112 2.42 -5.19 -0.72
CA GLY A 112 2.47 -5.53 0.70
C GLY A 112 1.53 -6.70 1.00
N LEU A 113 0.68 -6.53 2.00
CA LEU A 113 -0.40 -7.46 2.34
C LEU A 113 -1.66 -7.30 1.46
N GLY A 114 -1.60 -6.41 0.46
CA GLY A 114 -2.73 -6.08 -0.42
C GLY A 114 -3.49 -4.82 0.01
N THR A 115 -4.76 -4.73 -0.39
CA THR A 115 -5.60 -3.54 -0.17
C THR A 115 -6.62 -3.73 0.95
N PRO A 116 -7.12 -2.67 1.60
CA PRO A 116 -8.18 -2.82 2.61
C PRO A 116 -9.43 -3.52 2.06
N ASN A 117 -9.97 -4.48 2.81
CA ASN A 117 -11.29 -5.07 2.58
C ASN A 117 -12.20 -4.75 3.77
N GLY A 118 -12.69 -3.51 3.81
CA GLY A 118 -13.29 -2.91 4.99
C GLY A 118 -12.23 -2.42 5.99
N THR A 119 -12.63 -2.22 7.25
CA THR A 119 -11.78 -1.68 8.32
C THR A 119 -11.16 -2.75 9.21
N GLY A 120 -11.48 -4.03 9.02
CA GLY A 120 -11.07 -5.11 9.95
C GLY A 120 -9.56 -5.38 10.02
N GLY A 121 -8.75 -4.73 9.18
CA GLY A 121 -7.29 -4.78 9.20
C GLY A 121 -6.63 -3.44 9.58
N PHE A 122 -7.41 -2.49 10.09
CA PHE A 122 -7.03 -1.09 10.31
C PHE A 122 -7.70 -0.48 11.56
#